data_AF-A0A316D923-F1
#
_entry.id   AF-A0A316D923-F1
#
_cell.length_a   1.000
_cell.length_b   1.000
_cell.length_c   1.000
_cell.angle_alpha   90.00
_cell.angle_beta   90.00
_cell.angle_gamma   90.00
#
_symmetry.space_group_name_H-M   'P 1'
#
loop_
_entity.id
_entity.type
_entity.pdbx_description
1 polymer ?
#
loop_
_entity_poly.entity_id
_entity_poly.type
_entity_poly.pdbx_seq_one_letter_code
_entity_poly.pdbx_strand_id
1 'polypeptide(L)'
;MTSHNKLVRDLIPEIIKKSGRVAVWRTLDESEYQQELQVKLAEEVQEYLEVKNVEELADVLEVLFALARLNGVGEQQLMEVRKLKLEERGGFEGRVFLQDVQKPVIKQKMFIWEAAILALQSLGRSATVTEIVEEIIRNDWYSFNSEDNKEWIIRTQMGRKAIGTNRNDVGTELYFEFLGENTYRLIDDRI
;
A
#
# COMPACT_ATOMS: atom_id res chain seq x y z
N MET A 1 33.14 40.58 -0.05
CA MET A 1 31.79 40.62 0.55
C MET A 1 31.26 39.20 0.56
N THR A 2 30.86 38.66 1.71
CA THR A 2 30.15 37.39 1.78
C THR A 2 28.67 37.65 1.48
N SER A 3 28.16 37.02 0.42
CA SER A 3 26.75 37.11 0.05
C SER A 3 25.98 36.04 0.83
N HIS A 4 25.05 36.44 1.69
CA HIS A 4 24.30 35.51 2.54
C HIS A 4 22.94 35.13 1.94
N ASN A 5 22.35 35.97 1.07
CA ASN A 5 21.11 35.74 0.30
C ASN A 5 20.12 34.75 0.93
N LYS A 6 19.65 35.07 2.13
CA LYS A 6 18.72 34.23 2.88
C LYS A 6 17.70 35.05 3.62
N LEU A 7 16.53 34.46 3.84
CA LEU A 7 15.53 35.00 4.76
C LEU A 7 16.08 35.03 6.18
N VAL A 8 15.87 36.14 6.88
CA VAL A 8 16.28 36.34 8.28
C VAL A 8 15.11 36.92 9.07
N ARG A 9 15.13 36.75 10.40
CA ARG A 9 14.15 37.40 11.29
C ARG A 9 14.25 38.93 11.18
N ASP A 10 13.13 39.61 11.36
CA ASP A 10 12.97 41.06 11.11
C ASP A 10 13.95 41.95 11.89
N LEU A 11 14.41 41.49 13.06
CA LEU A 11 15.35 42.24 13.91
C LEU A 11 16.82 42.02 13.55
N ILE A 12 17.14 41.05 12.68
CA ILE A 12 18.53 40.72 12.33
C ILE A 12 19.25 41.89 11.66
N PRO A 13 18.66 42.65 10.72
CA PRO A 13 19.30 43.86 10.18
C PRO A 13 19.74 44.85 11.26
N GLU A 14 18.90 45.10 12.27
CA GLU A 14 19.19 46.02 13.36
C GLU A 14 20.25 45.47 14.32
N ILE A 15 20.23 44.17 14.59
CA ILE A 15 21.28 43.49 15.37
C ILE A 15 22.64 43.62 14.67
N ILE A 16 22.70 43.43 13.34
CA ILE A 16 23.92 43.60 12.55
C ILE A 16 24.44 45.04 12.65
N LYS A 17 23.57 46.05 12.49
CA LYS A 17 23.95 47.46 12.65
C LYS A 17 24.52 47.77 14.02
N LYS A 18 23.87 47.27 15.09
CA LYS A 18 24.34 47.45 16.47
C LYS A 18 25.71 46.84 16.72
N SER A 19 26.08 45.80 15.97
CA SER A 19 27.43 45.22 16.00
C SER A 19 28.50 46.02 15.23
N GLY A 20 28.17 47.23 14.75
CA GLY A 20 29.09 48.08 13.97
C GLY A 20 29.28 47.63 12.52
N ARG A 21 28.49 46.65 12.05
CA ARG A 21 28.52 46.13 10.67
C ARG A 21 27.41 46.76 9.84
N VAL A 22 27.61 46.81 8.53
CA VAL A 22 26.60 47.31 7.58
C VAL A 22 25.77 46.13 7.09
N ALA A 23 24.46 46.17 7.33
CA ALA A 23 23.52 45.23 6.75
C ALA A 23 22.93 45.82 5.45
N VAL A 24 22.74 45.01 4.42
CA VAL A 24 22.03 45.36 3.19
C VAL A 24 20.89 44.36 3.03
N TRP A 25 19.66 44.83 2.96
CA TRP A 25 18.48 43.99 2.85
C TRP A 25 17.40 44.68 2.00
N ARG A 26 16.43 43.90 1.57
CA ARG A 26 15.19 44.36 0.94
C ARG A 26 14.03 43.58 1.53
N THR A 27 12.83 44.13 1.48
CA THR A 27 11.61 43.38 1.77
C THR A 27 11.27 42.51 0.57
N LEU A 28 10.88 41.26 0.82
CA LEU A 28 10.38 40.34 -0.21
C LEU A 28 8.92 40.64 -0.51
N ASP A 29 8.48 40.40 -1.75
CA ASP A 29 7.04 40.32 -2.03
C ASP A 29 6.44 39.00 -1.50
N GLU A 30 5.12 38.85 -1.58
CA GLU A 30 4.43 37.68 -1.03
C GLU A 30 4.85 36.36 -1.69
N SER A 31 5.07 36.35 -3.01
CA SER A 31 5.48 35.16 -3.76
C SER A 31 6.92 34.78 -3.43
N GLU A 32 7.83 35.76 -3.41
CA GLU A 32 9.22 35.56 -3.00
C GLU A 32 9.28 35.08 -1.55
N TYR A 33 8.50 35.69 -0.65
CA TYR A 33 8.45 35.32 0.77
C TYR A 33 7.97 33.89 0.97
N GLN A 34 6.94 33.45 0.24
CA GLN A 34 6.46 32.07 0.29
C GLN A 34 7.54 31.06 -0.12
N GLN A 35 8.30 31.37 -1.17
CA GLN A 35 9.39 30.52 -1.65
C GLN A 35 10.54 30.49 -0.63
N GLU A 36 10.95 31.65 -0.14
CA GLU A 36 12.04 31.78 0.82
C GLU A 36 11.72 31.15 2.17
N LEU A 37 10.45 31.12 2.62
CA LEU A 37 10.06 30.38 3.82
C LEU A 37 10.25 28.86 3.67
N GLN A 38 10.04 28.30 2.48
CA GLN A 38 10.27 26.87 2.24
C GLN A 38 11.77 26.55 2.22
N VAL A 39 12.57 27.42 1.60
CA VAL A 39 14.04 27.33 1.67
C VAL A 39 14.50 27.43 3.12
N LYS A 40 13.94 28.38 3.88
CA LYS A 40 14.25 28.57 5.29
C LYS A 40 13.89 27.35 6.14
N LEU A 41 12.74 26.72 5.92
CA LEU A 41 12.37 25.50 6.62
C LEU A 41 13.40 24.39 6.41
N ALA A 42 13.89 24.21 5.18
CA ALA A 42 14.91 23.22 4.88
C ALA A 42 16.26 23.56 5.54
N GLU A 43 16.65 24.84 5.54
CA GLU A 43 17.85 25.34 6.24
C GLU A 43 17.78 25.00 7.74
N GLU A 44 16.72 25.42 8.44
CA GLU A 44 16.60 25.23 9.90
C GLU A 44 16.51 23.73 10.30
N VAL A 45 15.82 22.91 9.49
CA VAL A 45 15.79 21.46 9.71
C VAL A 45 17.18 20.86 9.55
N GLN A 46 17.95 21.30 8.55
CA GLN A 46 19.32 20.84 8.34
C GLN A 46 20.24 21.29 9.49
N GLU A 47 20.12 22.54 9.95
CA GLU A 47 20.87 23.05 11.10
C GLU A 47 20.54 22.24 12.37
N TYR A 48 19.27 21.92 12.62
CA TYR A 48 18.89 21.02 13.70
C TYR A 48 19.49 19.61 13.55
N LEU A 49 19.52 19.03 12.35
CA LEU A 49 20.08 17.70 12.12
C LEU A 49 21.60 17.67 12.36
N GLU A 50 22.29 18.78 12.14
CA GLU A 50 23.74 18.94 12.37
C GLU A 50 24.06 19.22 13.84
N VAL A 51 23.40 20.23 14.43
CA VAL A 51 23.74 20.75 15.77
C VAL A 51 22.96 20.07 16.90
N LYS A 52 21.70 19.69 16.63
CA LYS A 52 20.79 18.95 17.55
C LYS A 52 20.54 19.66 18.88
N ASN A 53 20.41 20.97 18.85
CA ASN A 53 20.09 21.78 20.03
C ASN A 53 18.62 22.25 20.04
N VAL A 54 18.19 22.88 21.14
CA VAL A 54 16.82 23.39 21.31
C VAL A 54 16.57 24.71 20.57
N GLU A 55 17.63 25.47 20.28
CA GLU A 55 17.55 26.75 19.57
C GLU A 55 17.13 26.51 18.11
N GLU A 56 17.77 25.56 17.41
CA GLU A 56 17.38 25.20 16.03
C GLU A 56 15.95 24.64 15.96
N LEU A 57 15.49 23.92 17.00
CA LEU A 57 14.09 23.47 17.08
C LEU A 57 13.12 24.65 17.21
N ALA A 58 13.50 25.70 17.94
CA ALA A 58 12.70 26.91 18.07
C ALA A 58 12.68 27.70 16.74
N ASP A 59 13.78 27.70 15.99
CA ASP A 59 13.82 28.29 14.65
C ASP A 59 12.97 27.52 13.65
N VAL A 60 13.00 26.17 13.65
CA VAL A 60 12.05 25.35 12.87
C VAL A 60 10.59 25.70 13.25
N LEU A 61 10.30 25.84 14.54
CA LEU A 61 8.94 26.16 15.01
C LEU A 61 8.47 27.53 14.53
N GLU A 62 9.33 28.55 14.55
CA GLU A 62 9.02 29.89 14.02
C GLU A 62 8.65 29.83 12.54
N VAL A 63 9.42 29.09 11.73
CA VAL A 63 9.16 28.94 10.30
C VAL A 63 7.81 28.24 10.07
N LEU A 64 7.48 27.22 10.85
CA LEU A 64 6.16 26.56 10.77
C LEU A 64 5.01 27.52 11.09
N PHE A 65 5.16 28.40 12.07
CA PHE A 65 4.15 29.42 12.37
C PHE A 65 4.02 30.47 11.25
N ALA A 66 5.13 30.91 10.66
CA ALA A 66 5.10 31.80 9.51
C ALA A 66 4.39 31.16 8.29
N LEU A 67 4.69 29.89 8.00
CA LEU A 67 4.01 29.11 6.96
C LEU A 67 2.52 28.90 7.25
N ALA A 68 2.15 28.65 8.50
CA ALA A 68 0.74 28.52 8.89
C ALA A 68 -0.02 29.83 8.64
N ARG A 69 0.55 30.98 9.02
CA ARG A 69 -0.03 32.31 8.77
C ARG A 69 -0.22 32.57 7.29
N LEU A 70 0.74 32.18 6.44
CA LEU A 70 0.63 32.30 4.98
C LEU A 70 -0.53 31.46 4.42
N ASN A 71 -0.84 30.33 5.06
CA ASN A 71 -2.00 29.51 4.73
C ASN A 71 -3.31 29.94 5.45
N GLY A 72 -3.32 31.12 6.07
CA GLY A 72 -4.50 31.65 6.76
C GLY A 72 -4.82 30.99 8.10
N VAL A 73 -3.86 30.27 8.69
CA VAL A 73 -4.02 29.54 9.95
C VAL A 73 -3.20 30.20 11.06
N GLY A 74 -3.84 30.55 12.17
CA GLY A 74 -3.16 31.08 13.35
C GLY A 74 -2.47 29.99 14.18
N GLU A 75 -1.55 30.38 15.06
CA GLU A 75 -0.80 29.45 15.91
C GLU A 75 -1.71 28.57 16.77
N GLN A 76 -2.74 29.16 17.39
CA GLN A 76 -3.72 28.42 18.20
C GLN A 76 -4.45 27.35 17.39
N GLN A 77 -4.85 27.67 16.16
CA GLN A 77 -5.53 26.72 15.28
C GLN A 77 -4.59 25.59 14.85
N LEU A 78 -3.33 25.91 14.52
CA LEU A 78 -2.31 24.90 14.22
C LEU A 78 -2.11 23.94 15.39
N MET A 79 -2.04 24.48 16.61
CA MET A 79 -1.90 23.68 17.84
C MET A 79 -3.12 22.81 18.11
N GLU A 80 -4.33 23.29 17.83
CA GLU A 80 -5.56 22.49 17.93
C GLU A 80 -5.54 21.32 16.93
N VAL A 81 -5.18 21.57 15.67
CA VAL A 81 -5.02 20.50 14.66
C VAL A 81 -3.98 19.48 15.08
N ARG A 82 -2.85 19.91 15.66
CA ARG A 82 -1.81 19.02 16.19
C ARG A 82 -2.32 18.19 17.37
N LYS A 83 -3.12 18.79 18.26
CA LYS A 83 -3.74 18.10 19.41
C LYS A 83 -4.76 17.05 18.96
N LEU A 84 -5.66 17.38 18.01
CA LEU A 84 -6.62 16.42 17.46
C LEU A 84 -5.92 15.22 16.83
N LYS A 85 -4.85 15.43 16.05
CA LYS A 85 -4.04 14.33 15.50
C LYS A 85 -3.40 13.46 16.58
N LEU A 86 -2.92 14.08 17.66
CA LEU A 86 -2.35 13.37 18.80
C LEU A 86 -3.40 12.49 19.51
N GLU A 87 -4.62 12.98 19.66
CA GLU A 87 -5.75 12.23 20.25
C GLU A 87 -6.22 11.10 19.34
N GLU A 88 -6.33 11.34 18.02
CA GLU A 88 -6.80 10.35 17.04
C GLU A 88 -5.78 9.24 16.75
N ARG A 89 -4.48 9.59 16.68
CA ARG A 89 -3.44 8.72 16.09
C ARG A 89 -2.27 8.45 17.03
N GLY A 90 -2.25 9.07 18.20
CA GLY A 90 -1.10 9.06 19.09
C GLY A 90 0.05 9.96 18.62
N GLY A 91 1.09 10.04 19.43
CA GLY A 91 2.33 10.75 19.13
C GLY A 91 3.47 9.78 18.84
N PHE A 92 4.69 10.29 18.89
CA PHE A 92 5.90 9.49 18.63
C PHE A 92 6.48 8.82 19.88
N GLU A 93 5.83 8.95 21.05
CA GLU A 93 6.28 8.40 22.34
C GLU A 93 6.38 6.87 22.32
N GLY A 94 5.55 6.20 21.50
CA GLY A 94 5.58 4.75 21.33
C GLY A 94 6.79 4.21 20.55
N ARG A 95 7.60 5.07 19.92
CA ARG A 95 8.80 4.70 19.13
C ARG A 95 8.53 3.62 18.07
N VAL A 96 7.33 3.64 17.48
CA VAL A 96 6.89 2.63 16.51
C VAL A 96 7.53 2.91 15.15
N PHE A 97 8.23 1.91 14.59
CA PHE A 97 8.74 1.92 13.22
C PHE A 97 8.00 0.87 12.39
N LEU A 98 7.20 1.31 11.41
CA LEU A 98 6.43 0.41 10.54
C LEU A 98 7.35 -0.20 9.47
N GLN A 99 7.50 -1.53 9.48
CA GLN A 99 8.38 -2.24 8.54
C GLN A 99 7.65 -2.71 7.28
N ASP A 100 6.44 -3.23 7.42
CA ASP A 100 5.64 -3.76 6.31
C ASP A 100 4.14 -3.66 6.65
N VAL A 101 3.29 -3.62 5.63
CA VAL A 101 1.84 -3.76 5.74
C VAL A 101 1.40 -4.90 4.83
N GLN A 102 1.04 -6.03 5.40
CA GLN A 102 0.51 -7.15 4.64
C GLN A 102 -0.97 -6.94 4.35
N LYS A 103 -1.38 -7.21 3.10
CA LYS A 103 -2.81 -7.38 2.80
C LYS A 103 -3.32 -8.60 3.56
N PRO A 104 -4.52 -8.56 4.16
CA PRO A 104 -5.09 -9.75 4.74
C PRO A 104 -5.15 -10.85 3.67
N VAL A 105 -4.60 -12.03 3.97
CA VAL A 105 -4.79 -13.21 3.14
C VAL A 105 -6.25 -13.63 3.29
N ILE A 106 -7.11 -13.10 2.42
CA ILE A 106 -8.47 -13.62 2.30
C ILE A 106 -8.34 -14.95 1.55
N LYS A 107 -8.14 -16.06 2.27
CA LYS A 107 -8.44 -17.39 1.73
C LYS A 107 -9.96 -17.49 1.59
N GLN A 108 -10.51 -16.89 0.53
CA GLN A 108 -11.87 -17.15 0.14
C GLN A 108 -11.94 -18.64 -0.20
N LYS A 109 -12.88 -19.35 0.43
CA LYS A 109 -13.00 -20.81 0.36
C LYS A 109 -13.44 -21.19 -1.05
N MET A 110 -12.51 -21.21 -2.01
CA MET A 110 -12.77 -21.71 -3.36
C MET A 110 -13.26 -23.14 -3.21
N PHE A 111 -14.46 -23.42 -3.71
CA PHE A 111 -14.95 -24.77 -3.71
C PHE A 111 -14.16 -25.58 -4.72
N ILE A 112 -13.92 -26.85 -4.43
CA ILE A 112 -13.15 -27.75 -5.30
C ILE A 112 -13.66 -27.79 -6.76
N TRP A 113 -14.98 -27.61 -6.96
CA TRP A 113 -15.58 -27.57 -8.30
C TRP A 113 -15.27 -26.26 -9.05
N GLU A 114 -15.07 -25.14 -8.35
CA GLU A 114 -14.63 -23.87 -8.95
C GLU A 114 -13.18 -23.98 -9.42
N ALA A 115 -12.31 -24.55 -8.57
CA ALA A 115 -10.93 -24.83 -8.92
C ALA A 115 -10.81 -25.76 -10.14
N ALA A 116 -11.70 -26.76 -10.25
CA ALA A 116 -11.71 -27.67 -11.38
C ALA A 116 -12.19 -27.02 -12.69
N ILE A 117 -13.13 -26.06 -12.63
CA ILE A 117 -13.54 -25.29 -13.81
C ILE A 117 -12.39 -24.41 -14.30
N LEU A 118 -11.66 -23.75 -13.39
CA LEU A 118 -10.48 -22.96 -13.73
C LEU A 118 -9.39 -23.82 -14.39
N ALA A 119 -9.19 -25.05 -13.89
CA ALA A 119 -8.28 -26.01 -14.50
C ALA A 119 -8.68 -26.37 -15.93
N LEU A 120 -9.95 -26.69 -16.19
CA LEU A 120 -10.41 -26.97 -17.54
C LEU A 120 -10.27 -25.76 -18.49
N GLN A 121 -10.56 -24.55 -17.98
CA GLN A 121 -10.37 -23.31 -18.74
C GLN A 121 -8.90 -23.06 -19.07
N SER A 122 -7.99 -23.29 -18.12
CA SER A 122 -6.54 -23.15 -18.29
C SER A 122 -5.99 -24.15 -19.31
N LEU A 123 -6.46 -25.41 -19.25
CA LEU A 123 -6.02 -26.47 -20.16
C LEU A 123 -6.54 -26.26 -21.58
N GLY A 124 -7.72 -25.64 -21.76
CA GLY A 124 -8.28 -25.31 -23.07
C GLY A 124 -8.65 -26.53 -23.93
N ARG A 125 -8.71 -27.73 -23.33
CA ARG A 125 -9.06 -29.00 -23.95
C ARG A 125 -9.77 -29.91 -22.95
N SER A 126 -10.30 -31.04 -23.42
CA SER A 126 -10.71 -32.11 -22.53
C SER A 126 -9.53 -32.60 -21.68
N ALA A 127 -9.81 -32.87 -20.41
CA ALA A 127 -8.78 -33.24 -19.45
C ALA A 127 -9.21 -34.40 -18.56
N THR A 128 -8.26 -35.24 -18.18
CA THR A 128 -8.47 -36.30 -17.18
C THR A 128 -8.55 -35.71 -15.77
N VAL A 129 -9.04 -36.50 -14.82
CA VAL A 129 -9.07 -36.12 -13.40
C VAL A 129 -7.66 -35.78 -12.89
N THR A 130 -6.65 -36.55 -13.29
CA THR A 130 -5.25 -36.34 -12.91
C THR A 130 -4.73 -35.00 -13.43
N GLU A 131 -4.95 -34.69 -14.71
CA GLU A 131 -4.55 -33.42 -15.31
C GLU A 131 -5.21 -32.21 -14.62
N ILE A 132 -6.49 -32.35 -14.24
CA ILE A 132 -7.22 -31.32 -13.48
C ILE A 132 -6.59 -31.13 -12.08
N VAL A 133 -6.28 -32.22 -11.37
CA VAL A 133 -5.64 -32.15 -10.04
C VAL A 133 -4.27 -31.48 -10.12
N GLU A 134 -3.45 -31.85 -11.10
CA GLU A 134 -2.12 -31.27 -11.31
C GLU A 134 -2.20 -29.77 -11.60
N GLU A 135 -3.14 -29.34 -12.44
CA GLU A 135 -3.33 -27.93 -12.79
C GLU A 135 -3.81 -27.11 -11.59
N ILE A 136 -4.69 -27.67 -10.74
CA ILE A 136 -5.14 -27.04 -9.48
C ILE A 136 -3.96 -26.84 -8.51
N ILE A 137 -3.11 -27.86 -8.34
CA ILE A 137 -1.95 -27.79 -7.44
C ILE A 137 -0.93 -26.79 -7.98
N ARG A 138 -0.66 -26.82 -9.29
CA ARG A 138 0.30 -25.93 -9.95
C ARG A 138 -0.03 -24.44 -9.73
N ASN A 139 -1.31 -24.11 -9.72
CA ASN A 139 -1.79 -22.73 -9.61
C ASN A 139 -2.28 -22.34 -8.20
N ASP A 140 -2.11 -23.22 -7.20
CA ASP A 140 -2.55 -23.02 -5.80
C ASP A 140 -4.03 -22.62 -5.67
N TRP A 141 -4.91 -23.18 -6.52
CA TRP A 141 -6.34 -22.85 -6.52
C TRP A 141 -7.12 -23.57 -5.41
N TYR A 142 -6.64 -24.72 -4.93
CA TYR A 142 -7.27 -25.47 -3.86
C TYR A 142 -6.27 -26.35 -3.09
N SER A 143 -6.35 -26.33 -1.76
CA SER A 143 -5.54 -27.20 -0.90
C SER A 143 -6.33 -28.46 -0.52
N PHE A 144 -5.82 -29.63 -0.90
CA PHE A 144 -6.40 -30.91 -0.50
C PHE A 144 -5.92 -31.31 0.91
N ASN A 145 -6.82 -31.89 1.71
CA ASN A 145 -6.48 -32.32 3.08
C ASN A 145 -5.66 -33.63 3.11
N SER A 146 -5.58 -34.36 2.00
CA SER A 146 -4.89 -35.65 1.87
C SER A 146 -4.48 -35.87 0.41
N GLU A 147 -3.29 -36.43 0.22
CA GLU A 147 -2.73 -36.78 -1.10
C GLU A 147 -3.48 -37.92 -1.77
N ASP A 148 -3.86 -38.94 -0.98
CA ASP A 148 -4.37 -40.21 -1.50
C ASP A 148 -5.80 -40.14 -2.08
N ASN A 149 -6.52 -39.03 -1.81
CA ASN A 149 -7.94 -38.90 -2.16
C ASN A 149 -8.23 -37.79 -3.18
N LYS A 150 -7.22 -37.07 -3.68
CA LYS A 150 -7.40 -35.87 -4.51
C LYS A 150 -8.25 -36.14 -5.76
N GLU A 151 -7.86 -37.16 -6.51
CA GLU A 151 -8.55 -37.57 -7.74
C GLU A 151 -9.97 -38.07 -7.45
N TRP A 152 -10.14 -38.87 -6.39
CA TRP A 152 -11.46 -39.36 -5.99
C TRP A 152 -12.41 -38.21 -5.61
N ILE A 153 -11.91 -37.19 -4.90
CA ILE A 153 -12.68 -35.99 -4.53
C ILE A 153 -13.10 -35.24 -5.80
N ILE A 154 -12.17 -34.95 -6.72
CA ILE A 154 -12.46 -34.26 -7.98
C ILE A 154 -13.49 -35.04 -8.80
N ARG A 155 -13.24 -36.32 -9.02
CA ARG A 155 -14.14 -37.22 -9.76
C ARG A 155 -15.54 -37.22 -9.19
N THR A 156 -15.67 -37.34 -7.87
CA THR A 156 -16.96 -37.39 -7.18
C THR A 156 -17.71 -36.06 -7.22
N GLN A 157 -17.01 -34.95 -7.00
CA GLN A 157 -17.64 -33.62 -6.94
C GLN A 157 -17.99 -33.09 -8.33
N MET A 158 -17.12 -33.33 -9.31
CA MET A 158 -17.39 -32.95 -10.69
C MET A 158 -18.44 -33.85 -11.35
N GLY A 159 -18.36 -35.17 -11.16
CA GLY A 159 -19.34 -36.10 -11.72
C GLY A 159 -20.78 -35.82 -11.28
N ARG A 160 -20.98 -35.31 -10.04
CA ARG A 160 -22.29 -34.87 -9.53
C ARG A 160 -22.85 -33.61 -10.19
N LYS A 161 -21.98 -32.80 -10.79
CA LYS A 161 -22.31 -31.48 -11.37
C LYS A 161 -22.22 -31.46 -12.90
N ALA A 162 -21.61 -32.48 -13.52
CA ALA A 162 -21.53 -32.63 -14.96
C ALA A 162 -22.93 -32.79 -15.59
N ILE A 163 -23.14 -32.19 -16.75
CA ILE A 163 -24.39 -32.36 -17.50
C ILE A 163 -24.43 -33.75 -18.14
N GLY A 164 -25.59 -34.41 -18.06
CA GLY A 164 -25.90 -35.62 -18.83
C GLY A 164 -25.42 -36.95 -18.23
N THR A 165 -24.93 -36.98 -16.99
CA THR A 165 -24.41 -38.20 -16.37
C THR A 165 -25.52 -39.11 -15.82
N ASN A 166 -25.51 -40.38 -16.23
CA ASN A 166 -26.28 -41.44 -15.60
C ASN A 166 -25.37 -42.19 -14.60
N ARG A 167 -25.90 -42.57 -13.43
CA ARG A 167 -25.10 -42.99 -12.24
C ARG A 167 -24.24 -44.26 -12.40
N ASN A 168 -24.21 -44.89 -13.57
CA ASN A 168 -23.59 -46.20 -13.79
C ASN A 168 -22.26 -46.19 -14.56
N ASP A 169 -21.76 -45.04 -15.04
CA ASP A 169 -20.54 -44.96 -15.87
C ASP A 169 -19.27 -44.69 -15.05
N VAL A 170 -18.98 -45.52 -14.04
CA VAL A 170 -17.83 -45.30 -13.12
C VAL A 170 -16.71 -46.34 -13.35
N GLY A 171 -16.41 -46.66 -14.61
CA GLY A 171 -15.53 -47.79 -14.96
C GLY A 171 -14.28 -47.51 -15.82
N THR A 172 -14.17 -46.38 -16.51
CA THR A 172 -13.04 -46.06 -17.42
C THR A 172 -12.53 -44.63 -17.23
N GLU A 173 -11.35 -44.31 -17.77
CA GLU A 173 -10.77 -42.95 -17.71
C GLU A 173 -11.81 -41.91 -18.14
N LEU A 174 -12.08 -40.98 -17.23
CA LEU A 174 -13.12 -39.97 -17.39
C LEU A 174 -12.49 -38.67 -17.86
N TYR A 175 -12.90 -38.21 -19.03
CA TYR A 175 -12.54 -36.90 -19.55
C TYR A 175 -13.62 -35.89 -19.20
N PHE A 176 -13.22 -34.70 -18.77
CA PHE A 176 -14.10 -33.57 -18.58
C PHE A 176 -13.86 -32.55 -19.69
N GLU A 177 -14.92 -32.14 -20.37
CA GLU A 177 -14.87 -31.08 -21.38
C GLU A 177 -15.66 -29.87 -20.90
N PHE A 178 -15.03 -28.70 -20.96
CA PHE A 178 -15.66 -27.42 -20.66
C PHE A 178 -16.52 -26.94 -21.83
N LEU A 179 -17.76 -26.55 -21.54
CA LEU A 179 -18.77 -26.16 -22.52
C LEU A 179 -19.09 -24.66 -22.52
N GLY A 180 -18.51 -23.87 -21.60
CA GLY A 180 -18.82 -22.45 -21.41
C GLY A 180 -19.67 -22.17 -20.17
N GLU A 181 -19.72 -20.91 -19.72
CA GLU A 181 -20.58 -20.45 -18.60
C GLU A 181 -20.58 -21.36 -17.35
N ASN A 182 -19.40 -21.82 -16.90
CA ASN A 182 -19.21 -22.73 -15.75
C ASN A 182 -19.80 -24.15 -15.93
N THR A 183 -20.04 -24.56 -17.17
CA THR A 183 -20.64 -25.83 -17.53
C THR A 183 -19.60 -26.78 -18.12
N TYR A 184 -19.71 -28.07 -17.79
CA TYR A 184 -18.87 -29.13 -18.35
C TYR A 184 -19.65 -30.44 -18.44
N ARG A 185 -19.18 -31.35 -19.29
CA ARG A 185 -19.73 -32.71 -19.44
C ARG A 185 -18.67 -33.78 -19.24
N LEU A 186 -19.14 -34.99 -18.98
CA LEU A 186 -18.34 -36.20 -18.94
C LEU A 186 -18.25 -36.78 -20.36
N ILE A 187 -17.05 -37.20 -20.75
CA ILE A 187 -16.79 -37.91 -22.01
C ILE A 187 -16.07 -39.22 -21.67
N ASP A 188 -16.55 -40.33 -22.21
CA ASP A 188 -15.89 -41.63 -22.16
C ASP A 188 -14.89 -41.72 -23.33
N ASP A 189 -13.76 -42.40 -23.14
CA ASP A 189 -12.74 -42.71 -24.16
C ASP A 189 -13.25 -43.69 -25.24
N ARG A 190 -14.57 -43.76 -25.44
CA ARG A 190 -15.23 -44.61 -26.44
C ARG A 190 -15.78 -43.79 -27.60
N ILE A 191 -14.99 -42.86 -28.16
CA ILE A 191 -15.19 -42.36 -29.53
C ILE A 191 -13.83 -42.08 -30.18
#